data_AF-A0A2K4ZFD8-F1
#
_entry.id   AF-A0A2K4ZFD8-F1
#
_cell.length_a   1.000
_cell.length_b   1.000
_cell.length_c   1.000
_cell.angle_alpha   90.00
_cell.angle_beta   90.00
_cell.angle_gamma   90.00
#
_symmetry.space_group_name_H-M   'P 1'
#
loop_
_entity.id
_entity.type
_entity.pdbx_description
1 polymer ?
#
loop_
_entity_poly.entity_id
_entity_poly.type
_entity_poly.pdbx_seq_one_letter_code
_entity_poly.pdbx_strand_id
1 'polypeptide(L)' 'MDAGKKREIIALIEEALNVPTGTITEDTMIADVEEWDSLAHVMIIGELEERLGISVPLEEAVELTGVRELLEKCVENF' A
#
# COMPACT_ATOMS: atom_id res chain seq x y z
N MET A 1 7.46 13.30 -4.11
CA MET A 1 7.16 12.01 -4.74
C MET A 1 6.76 12.25 -6.20
N ASP A 2 7.40 11.59 -7.16
CA ASP A 2 6.97 11.65 -8.55
C ASP A 2 5.63 10.90 -8.71
N ALA A 3 4.74 11.44 -9.54
CA ALA A 3 3.43 10.84 -9.80
C ALA A 3 3.52 9.40 -10.35
N GLY A 4 4.68 8.99 -10.89
CA GLY A 4 4.95 7.62 -11.34
C GLY A 4 4.99 6.62 -10.19
N LYS A 5 5.82 6.86 -9.15
CA LYS A 5 5.95 5.96 -7.99
C LYS A 5 4.64 5.76 -7.25
N LYS A 6 3.83 6.82 -7.17
CA LYS A 6 2.53 6.79 -6.49
C LYS A 6 1.57 5.82 -7.17
N ARG A 7 1.59 5.82 -8.51
CA ARG A 7 0.82 4.86 -9.32
C ARG A 7 1.36 3.44 -9.23
N GLU A 8 2.67 3.25 -9.14
CA GLU A 8 3.25 1.91 -8.96
C GLU A 8 2.82 1.26 -7.65
N ILE A 9 2.85 2.01 -6.53
CA ILE A 9 2.40 1.51 -5.23
C ILE A 9 0.91 1.17 -5.27
N ILE A 10 0.08 2.06 -5.81
CA ILE A 10 -1.37 1.81 -5.95
C ILE A 10 -1.62 0.56 -6.82
N ALA A 11 -0.94 0.43 -7.96
CA ALA A 11 -1.10 -0.73 -8.84
C ALA A 11 -0.68 -2.04 -8.15
N LEU A 12 0.36 -2.01 -7.33
CA LEU A 12 0.81 -3.16 -6.53
C LEU A 12 -0.24 -3.54 -5.48
N ILE A 13 -0.81 -2.55 -4.78
CA ILE A 13 -1.90 -2.79 -3.83
C ILE A 13 -3.11 -3.40 -4.55
N GLU A 14 -3.47 -2.88 -5.72
CA GLU A 14 -4.58 -3.41 -6.51
C GLU A 14 -4.35 -4.85 -6.96
N GLU A 15 -3.11 -5.18 -7.36
CA GLU A 15 -2.70 -6.54 -7.69
C GLU A 15 -2.74 -7.48 -6.48
N ALA A 16 -2.21 -7.05 -5.34
CA ALA A 16 -2.18 -7.82 -4.09
C ALA A 16 -3.59 -8.09 -3.55
N LEU A 17 -4.49 -7.12 -3.68
CA LEU A 17 -5.90 -7.23 -3.29
C LEU A 17 -6.77 -7.91 -4.36
N ASN A 18 -6.21 -8.16 -5.55
CA ASN A 18 -6.90 -8.71 -6.70
C ASN A 18 -8.16 -7.91 -7.07
N VAL A 19 -8.04 -6.57 -7.02
CA VAL A 19 -9.11 -5.63 -7.36
C VAL A 19 -8.84 -4.93 -8.70
N PRO A 20 -9.88 -4.43 -9.39
CA PRO A 20 -9.69 -3.71 -10.65
C PRO A 20 -8.83 -2.47 -10.50
N THR A 21 -8.00 -2.17 -11.51
CA THR A 21 -7.22 -0.94 -11.54
C THR A 21 -8.12 0.31 -11.51
N GLY A 22 -7.80 1.26 -10.64
CA GLY A 22 -8.61 2.43 -10.31
C GLY A 22 -9.59 2.24 -9.15
N THR A 23 -9.59 1.08 -8.49
CA THR A 23 -10.40 0.84 -7.28
C THR A 23 -9.75 1.49 -6.06
N ILE A 24 -8.42 1.41 -5.99
CA ILE A 24 -7.67 1.95 -4.86
C ILE A 24 -7.19 3.36 -5.20
N THR A 25 -7.43 4.28 -4.27
CA THR A 25 -7.05 5.69 -4.39
C THR A 25 -6.37 6.14 -3.10
N GLU A 26 -5.77 7.34 -3.12
CA GLU A 26 -5.14 7.88 -1.91
C GLU A 26 -6.13 8.17 -0.78
N ASP A 27 -7.41 8.35 -1.06
CA ASP A 27 -8.46 8.53 -0.04
C ASP A 27 -9.13 7.23 0.38
N THR A 28 -8.72 6.09 -0.19
CA THR A 28 -9.27 4.79 0.18
C THR A 28 -8.80 4.38 1.58
N MET A 29 -9.75 4.08 2.45
CA MET A 29 -9.49 3.51 3.77
C MET A 29 -9.37 2.00 3.67
N ILE A 30 -8.46 1.42 4.44
CA ILE A 30 -8.23 -0.04 4.47
C ILE A 30 -9.50 -0.74 4.96
N ALA A 31 -10.16 -0.19 5.97
CA ALA A 31 -11.39 -0.72 6.54
C ALA A 31 -12.60 -0.70 5.57
N ASP A 32 -12.55 0.11 4.51
CA ASP A 32 -13.60 0.18 3.49
C ASP A 32 -13.40 -0.83 2.36
N VAL A 33 -12.24 -1.51 2.31
CA VAL A 33 -11.92 -2.49 1.28
C VAL A 33 -12.03 -3.89 1.88
N GLU A 34 -13.06 -4.64 1.53
CA GLU A 34 -13.31 -5.98 2.08
C GLU A 34 -12.17 -6.97 1.77
N GLU A 35 -11.55 -6.84 0.60
CA GLU A 35 -10.39 -7.62 0.17
C GLU A 35 -9.12 -7.32 0.99
N TRP A 36 -9.09 -6.17 1.67
CA TRP A 36 -7.93 -5.76 2.46
C TRP A 36 -8.03 -6.28 3.89
N ASP A 37 -7.61 -7.53 4.07
CA ASP A 37 -7.48 -8.17 5.38
C ASP A 37 -6.06 -8.04 5.96
N SER A 38 -5.83 -8.65 7.13
CA SER A 38 -4.52 -8.65 7.79
C SER A 38 -3.43 -9.36 7.00
N LEU A 39 -3.78 -10.37 6.18
CA LEU A 39 -2.82 -11.10 5.36
C LEU A 39 -2.44 -10.27 4.13
N ALA A 40 -3.42 -9.71 3.43
CA ALA A 40 -3.22 -8.79 2.31
C ALA A 40 -2.35 -7.61 2.72
N HIS A 41 -2.59 -7.05 3.91
CA HIS A 41 -1.76 -5.98 4.43
C HIS A 41 -0.28 -6.39 4.53
N VAL A 42 0.03 -7.56 5.10
CA VAL A 42 1.41 -8.07 5.19
C VAL A 42 2.00 -8.38 3.81
N MET A 43 1.21 -8.93 2.89
CA MET A 43 1.66 -9.22 1.52
C MET A 43 2.05 -7.94 0.77
N ILE A 44 1.25 -6.88 0.87
CA ILE A 44 1.53 -5.57 0.26
C ILE A 44 2.88 -5.04 0.75
N ILE A 45 3.12 -5.06 2.07
CA ILE A 45 4.40 -4.59 2.64
C ILE A 45 5.58 -5.40 2.12
N GLY A 46 5.44 -6.73 2.04
CA GLY A 46 6.49 -7.59 1.48
C GLY A 46 6.77 -7.31 -0.01
N GLU A 47 5.73 -7.13 -0.81
CA GLU A 47 5.88 -6.80 -2.23
C GLU A 47 6.48 -5.40 -2.45
N LEU A 48 6.17 -4.42 -1.59
CA LEU A 48 6.81 -3.10 -1.62
C LEU A 48 8.32 -3.20 -1.38
N GLU A 49 8.73 -4.05 -0.44
CA GLU A 49 10.15 -4.29 -0.16
C GLU A 49 10.84 -5.01 -1.33
N GLU A 50 10.25 -6.08 -1.85
CA GLU A 50 10.86 -6.84 -2.96
C GLU A 50 10.88 -6.06 -4.29
N ARG A 51 9.78 -5.39 -4.67
CA ARG A 51 9.65 -4.74 -5.98
C ARG A 51 10.23 -3.34 -6.02
N LEU A 52 10.02 -2.56 -4.95
CA LEU A 52 10.39 -1.14 -4.91
C LEU A 52 11.58 -0.86 -3.99
N GLY A 53 12.03 -1.86 -3.20
CA GLY A 53 13.07 -1.66 -2.19
C GLY A 53 12.60 -0.83 -1.00
N ILE A 54 11.29 -0.69 -0.79
CA ILE A 54 10.71 0.10 0.29
C ILE A 54 10.43 -0.83 1.46
N SER A 55 11.27 -0.77 2.49
CA SER A 55 11.04 -1.52 3.73
C SER A 55 10.17 -0.66 4.65
N VAL A 56 8.97 -1.15 4.99
CA VAL A 56 8.10 -0.53 5.99
C VAL A 56 8.01 -1.49 7.16
N PRO A 57 8.40 -1.08 8.38
CA PRO A 57 8.30 -1.96 9.53
C PRO A 57 6.84 -2.33 9.79
N LEU A 58 6.59 -3.62 10.05
CA LEU A 58 5.23 -4.13 10.26
C LEU A 58 4.50 -3.42 11.39
N GLU A 59 5.22 -2.99 12.43
CA GLU A 59 4.66 -2.21 13.55
C GLU A 59 4.05 -0.88 13.10
N GLU A 60 4.67 -0.19 12.14
CA GLU A 60 4.10 1.04 11.57
C GLU A 60 3.02 0.71 10.54
N ALA A 61 3.19 -0.38 9.77
CA ALA A 61 2.21 -0.81 8.79
C ALA A 61 0.85 -1.13 9.43
N VAL A 62 0.84 -1.82 10.58
CA VAL A 62 -0.40 -2.14 11.29
C VAL A 62 -1.10 -0.91 11.88
N GLU A 63 -0.41 0.22 12.03
CA GLU A 63 -1.02 1.48 12.46
C GLU A 63 -1.67 2.25 11.29
N LEU A 64 -1.41 1.84 10.04
CA LEU A 64 -1.99 2.47 8.86
C LEU A 64 -3.49 2.21 8.81
N THR A 65 -4.26 3.28 8.63
CA THR A 65 -5.72 3.23 8.51
C THR A 65 -6.19 3.39 7.06
N GLY A 66 -5.34 3.98 6.21
CA GLY A 66 -5.65 4.22 4.81
C GLY A 66 -4.43 4.22 3.89
N VAL A 67 -4.72 4.23 2.59
CA VAL A 67 -3.69 4.24 1.53
C VAL A 67 -2.85 5.51 1.58
N ARG A 68 -3.44 6.65 1.97
CA ARG A 68 -2.71 7.91 2.15
C ARG A 68 -1.49 7.73 3.05
N GLU A 69 -1.71 7.20 4.24
CA GLU A 69 -0.67 7.03 5.25
C GLU A 69 0.39 6.04 4.77
N LEU A 70 -0.04 4.97 4.10
CA LEU A 70 0.87 3.99 3.49
C LEU A 70 1.79 4.66 2.46
N LEU A 71 1.21 5.49 1.58
CA LEU A 71 1.97 6.24 0.58
C LEU A 71 2.93 7.23 1.23
N GLU A 72 2.54 7.89 2.32
CA GLU A 72 3.40 8.80 3.06
C GLU A 72 4.58 8.06 3.70
N LYS A 73 4.34 6.91 4.36
CA LYS A 73 5.41 6.06 4.93
C LYS A 73 6.38 5.55 3.88
N CYS A 74 5.86 5.17 2.72
CA CYS A 74 6.69 4.77 1.59
C CYS A 74 7.61 5.91 1.09
N VAL A 75 7.28 7.17 1.36
CA VAL A 75 8.09 8.34 0.99
C VAL A 75 9.09 8.72 2.08
N GLU A 76 8.76 8.51 3.37
CA GLU A 76 9.65 8.85 4.49
C GLU A 76 10.89 7.96 4.60
N ASN A 77 10.83 6.71 4.13
CA ASN A 77 11.97 5.77 4.19
C ASN A 77 13.00 5.95 3.05
N PHE A 78 13.20 7.19 2.57
CA PHE A 78 14.22 7.57 1.58
C PHE A 78 15.28 8.51 2.15
#